data_AF-A0A951XBK3-F1
#
_entry.id   AF-A0A951XBK3-F1
#
_cell.length_a   1.000
_cell.length_b   1.000
_cell.length_c   1.000
_cell.angle_alpha   90.00
_cell.angle_beta   90.00
_cell.angle_gamma   90.00
#
_symmetry.space_group_name_H-M   'P 1'
#
loop_
_entity.id
_entity.type
_entity.pdbx_description
1 polymer ?
#
loop_
_entity_poly.entity_id
_entity_poly.type
_entity_poly.pdbx_seq_one_letter_code
_entity_poly.pdbx_strand_id
1 'polypeptide(L)'
;NGNLNRYAFLITLLHELAHLVAFVQFGNRITPHGKEWKRVYGSFLHQFLQLDIFPEDIAEEIERTKHRPAAGSCAEDDLLRVLRKYDADGEGKKLVEEIPMNAIFRTEDGRIFQRGERLRKRIRCVEVETGKVYLFSPVYEVISE
;
A
#
# COMPACT_ATOMS: atom_id res chain seq x y z
N ASN A 1 -0.96 5.27 12.35
CA ASN A 1 -0.81 6.42 11.41
C ASN A 1 0.18 7.49 11.88
N GLY A 2 0.92 7.34 12.99
CA GLY A 2 1.83 8.39 13.47
C GLY A 2 3.04 8.70 12.58
N ASN A 3 3.37 7.79 11.65
CA ASN A 3 4.57 7.88 10.80
C ASN A 3 4.26 7.99 9.30
N LEU A 4 2.99 8.17 8.91
CA LEU A 4 2.63 8.33 7.50
C LEU A 4 2.93 9.76 7.05
N ASN A 5 3.44 9.92 5.82
CA ASN A 5 3.44 11.24 5.21
C ASN A 5 2.01 11.80 5.04
N ARG A 6 1.89 13.12 4.87
CA ARG A 6 0.60 13.82 4.84
C ARG A 6 -0.37 13.29 3.77
N TYR A 7 0.14 12.82 2.63
CA TYR A 7 -0.69 12.32 1.54
C TYR A 7 -1.17 10.90 1.83
N ALA A 8 -0.28 10.03 2.32
CA ALA A 8 -0.65 8.69 2.76
C ALA A 8 -1.69 8.75 3.88
N PHE A 9 -1.50 9.64 4.86
CA PHE A 9 -2.48 9.88 5.91
C PHE A 9 -3.84 10.30 5.35
N LEU A 10 -3.88 11.28 4.45
CA LEU A 10 -5.14 11.76 3.86
C LEU A 10 -5.85 10.65 3.08
N ILE A 11 -5.13 9.90 2.25
CA ILE A 11 -5.71 8.82 1.44
C ILE A 11 -6.27 7.71 2.35
N THR A 12 -5.53 7.32 3.39
CA THR A 12 -6.03 6.35 4.40
C THR A 12 -7.25 6.90 5.14
N LEU A 13 -7.28 8.19 5.49
CA LEU A 13 -8.44 8.80 6.13
C LEU A 13 -9.67 8.75 5.21
N LEU A 14 -9.51 9.08 3.92
CA LEU A 14 -10.59 9.01 2.94
C LEU A 14 -11.08 7.57 2.73
N HIS A 15 -10.19 6.58 2.83
CA HIS A 15 -10.53 5.15 2.77
C HIS A 15 -11.48 4.75 3.91
N GLU A 16 -11.11 5.08 5.14
CA GLU A 16 -11.91 4.74 6.32
C GLU A 16 -13.22 5.54 6.36
N LEU A 17 -13.18 6.82 5.96
CA LEU A 17 -14.40 7.63 5.83
C LEU A 17 -15.35 7.06 4.76
N ALA A 18 -14.82 6.49 3.68
CA ALA A 18 -15.64 5.84 2.66
C ALA A 18 -16.32 4.57 3.20
N HIS A 19 -15.67 3.80 4.09
CA HIS A 19 -16.33 2.69 4.81
C HIS A 19 -17.49 3.20 5.64
N LEU A 20 -17.26 4.24 6.46
CA LEU A 20 -18.30 4.81 7.30
C LEU A 20 -19.48 5.34 6.47
N VAL A 21 -19.21 6.14 5.44
CA VAL A 21 -20.26 6.76 4.62
C VAL A 21 -21.01 5.71 3.80
N ALA A 22 -20.33 4.70 3.25
CA ALA A 22 -21.01 3.59 2.59
C ALA A 22 -21.88 2.81 3.58
N PHE A 23 -21.39 2.52 4.78
CA PHE A 23 -22.20 1.86 5.81
C PHE A 23 -23.46 2.67 6.17
N VAL A 24 -23.32 3.99 6.37
CA VAL A 24 -24.45 4.88 6.69
C VAL A 24 -25.47 4.93 5.55
N GLN A 25 -25.03 4.94 4.29
CA GLN A 25 -25.92 5.05 3.12
C GLN A 25 -26.61 3.74 2.73
N PHE A 26 -25.94 2.60 2.89
CA PHE A 26 -26.39 1.32 2.32
C PHE A 26 -26.58 0.21 3.36
N GLY A 27 -26.21 0.46 4.61
CA GLY A 27 -26.33 -0.48 5.72
C GLY A 27 -25.22 -1.55 5.75
N ASN A 28 -25.39 -2.50 6.66
CA ASN A 28 -24.36 -3.48 7.03
C ASN A 28 -24.22 -4.69 6.09
N ARG A 29 -25.01 -4.76 5.00
CA ARG A 29 -24.98 -5.88 4.04
C ARG A 29 -23.98 -5.65 2.91
N ILE A 30 -23.38 -4.46 2.81
CA ILE A 30 -22.37 -4.17 1.80
C ILE A 30 -21.11 -4.98 2.06
N THR A 31 -20.44 -5.39 0.99
CA THR A 31 -19.13 -6.01 1.11
C THR A 31 -18.07 -4.93 1.37
N PRO A 32 -17.07 -5.20 2.22
CA PRO A 32 -15.89 -4.36 2.32
C PRO A 32 -15.28 -4.17 0.94
N HIS A 33 -14.98 -2.91 0.60
CA HIS A 33 -14.48 -2.53 -0.73
C HIS A 33 -15.39 -2.96 -1.89
N GLY A 34 -16.69 -3.15 -1.63
CA GLY A 34 -17.74 -3.46 -2.61
C GLY A 34 -18.06 -2.31 -3.54
N LYS A 35 -19.08 -2.49 -4.39
CA LYS A 35 -19.47 -1.48 -5.41
C LYS A 35 -19.87 -0.15 -4.75
N GLU A 36 -20.58 -0.22 -3.64
CA GLU A 36 -21.05 0.92 -2.84
C GLU A 36 -19.87 1.72 -2.29
N TRP A 37 -18.93 1.02 -1.64
CA TRP A 37 -17.71 1.62 -1.11
C TRP A 37 -16.87 2.24 -2.23
N LYS A 38 -16.65 1.52 -3.35
CA LYS A 38 -15.89 2.01 -4.51
C LYS A 38 -16.50 3.29 -5.08
N ARG A 39 -17.83 3.39 -5.10
CA ARG A 39 -18.54 4.60 -5.55
C ARG A 39 -18.25 5.79 -4.62
N VAL A 40 -18.38 5.60 -3.31
CA VAL A 40 -18.12 6.65 -2.32
C VAL A 40 -16.64 7.06 -2.34
N TYR A 41 -15.73 6.10 -2.25
CA TYR A 41 -14.30 6.37 -2.24
C TYR A 41 -13.83 7.05 -3.54
N GLY A 42 -14.31 6.59 -4.70
CA GLY A 42 -14.05 7.21 -5.99
C GLY A 42 -14.53 8.67 -6.04
N SER A 43 -15.70 8.99 -5.47
CA SER A 43 -16.18 10.36 -5.39
C SER A 43 -15.32 11.25 -4.50
N PHE A 44 -14.83 10.74 -3.37
CA PHE A 44 -13.92 11.49 -2.50
C PHE A 44 -12.60 11.78 -3.21
N LEU A 45 -11.97 10.76 -3.78
CA LEU A 45 -10.72 10.95 -4.52
C LEU A 45 -10.88 11.96 -5.66
N HIS A 46 -12.00 11.93 -6.39
CA HIS A 46 -12.29 12.92 -7.43
C HIS A 46 -12.41 14.34 -6.88
N GLN A 47 -13.20 14.55 -5.82
CA GLN A 47 -13.35 15.87 -5.21
C GLN A 47 -12.02 16.42 -4.70
N PHE A 48 -11.21 15.60 -4.02
CA PHE A 48 -9.93 16.03 -3.47
C PHE A 48 -8.87 16.29 -4.55
N LEU A 49 -8.91 15.58 -5.69
CA LEU A 49 -8.05 15.88 -6.83
C LEU A 49 -8.36 17.24 -7.45
N GLN A 50 -9.62 17.69 -7.43
CA GLN A 50 -9.99 19.04 -7.92
C GLN A 50 -9.53 20.18 -6.99
N LEU A 51 -9.06 19.87 -5.78
CA LEU A 51 -8.54 20.88 -4.85
C LEU A 51 -7.06 21.22 -5.11
N ASP A 52 -6.41 20.54 -6.06
CA ASP A 52 -4.99 20.77 -6.42
C ASP A 52 -4.03 20.66 -5.21
N ILE A 53 -4.33 19.74 -4.30
CA ILE A 53 -3.55 19.53 -3.06
C ILE A 53 -2.52 18.40 -3.18
N PHE A 54 -2.63 17.56 -4.21
CA PHE A 54 -1.74 16.44 -4.45
C PHE A 54 -0.66 16.85 -5.43
N PRO A 55 0.61 16.45 -5.20
CA PRO A 55 1.64 16.49 -6.21
C PRO A 55 1.23 15.72 -7.47
N GLU A 56 1.78 16.11 -8.61
CA GLU A 56 1.46 15.56 -9.93
C GLU A 56 1.52 14.03 -9.98
N ASP A 57 2.60 13.42 -9.46
CA ASP A 57 2.77 11.97 -9.52
C ASP A 57 1.76 11.19 -8.65
N ILE A 58 1.35 11.75 -7.51
CA ILE A 58 0.26 11.19 -6.70
C ILE A 58 -1.08 11.35 -7.43
N ALA A 59 -1.33 12.53 -8.02
CA ALA A 59 -2.59 12.82 -8.69
C ALA A 59 -2.81 11.87 -9.90
N GLU A 60 -1.79 11.68 -10.73
CA GLU A 60 -1.80 10.75 -11.86
C GLU A 60 -2.06 9.31 -11.42
N GLU A 61 -1.43 8.88 -10.33
CA GLU A 61 -1.59 7.52 -9.79
C GLU A 61 -3.00 7.27 -9.26
N ILE A 62 -3.57 8.25 -8.56
CA ILE A 62 -4.96 8.19 -8.08
C ILE A 62 -5.93 8.10 -9.26
N GLU A 63 -5.77 8.92 -10.31
CA GLU A 63 -6.60 8.86 -11.50
C GLU A 63 -6.49 7.52 -12.23
N ARG A 64 -5.27 6.99 -12.39
CA ARG A 64 -5.05 5.67 -12.98
C ARG A 64 -5.76 4.55 -12.20
N THR A 65 -5.76 4.65 -10.88
CA THR A 65 -6.37 3.64 -9.99
C THR A 65 -7.89 3.60 -10.11
N LYS A 66 -8.56 4.74 -10.30
CA LYS A 66 -10.02 4.81 -10.47
C LYS A 66 -10.52 4.02 -11.68
N HIS A 67 -9.72 3.96 -12.74
CA HIS A 67 -10.08 3.27 -13.99
C HIS A 67 -9.76 1.77 -14.00
N ARG A 68 -9.14 1.24 -12.93
CA ARG A 68 -8.85 -0.20 -12.82
C ARG A 68 -10.03 -0.94 -12.17
N PRO A 69 -10.79 -1.76 -12.90
CA PRO A 69 -12.00 -2.44 -12.38
C PRO A 69 -11.70 -3.41 -11.21
N ALA A 70 -10.44 -3.83 -11.07
CA ALA A 70 -9.91 -4.59 -9.95
C ALA A 70 -9.05 -3.70 -9.05
N ALA A 71 -9.67 -2.76 -8.33
CA ALA A 71 -9.06 -2.17 -7.13
C ALA A 71 -8.83 -3.30 -6.11
N GLY A 72 -7.71 -4.00 -6.26
CA GLY A 72 -7.17 -4.98 -5.35
C GLY A 72 -5.69 -4.66 -5.11
N SER A 73 -5.05 -5.47 -4.26
CA SER A 73 -3.69 -5.24 -3.72
C SER A 73 -2.63 -4.68 -4.69
N CYS A 74 -2.67 -4.96 -5.99
CA CYS A 74 -1.67 -4.40 -6.93
C CYS A 74 -1.85 -2.91 -7.25
N ALA A 75 -3.08 -2.40 -7.33
CA ALA A 75 -3.29 -0.96 -7.57
C ALA A 75 -2.90 -0.16 -6.32
N GLU A 76 -3.07 -0.78 -5.14
CA GLU A 76 -2.60 -0.24 -3.87
C GLU A 76 -1.07 -0.25 -3.78
N ASP A 77 -0.40 -1.31 -4.27
CA ASP A 77 1.07 -1.37 -4.31
C ASP A 77 1.68 -0.22 -5.15
N ASP A 78 1.09 0.10 -6.31
CA ASP A 78 1.58 1.20 -7.17
C ASP A 78 1.45 2.55 -6.45
N LEU A 79 0.29 2.83 -5.84
CA LEU A 79 0.07 4.04 -5.05
C LEU A 79 1.01 4.13 -3.84
N LEU A 80 1.24 3.02 -3.14
CA LEU A 80 2.18 2.98 -2.01
C LEU A 80 3.61 3.35 -2.42
N ARG A 81 4.08 2.89 -3.59
CA ARG A 81 5.41 3.27 -4.10
C ARG A 81 5.53 4.77 -4.34
N VAL A 82 4.50 5.38 -4.92
CA VAL A 82 4.48 6.82 -5.17
C VAL A 82 4.45 7.59 -3.86
N LEU A 83 3.59 7.18 -2.92
CA LEU A 83 3.47 7.81 -1.61
C LEU A 83 4.76 7.71 -0.80
N ARG A 84 5.53 6.63 -0.92
CA ARG A 84 6.81 6.46 -0.22
C ARG A 84 7.85 7.52 -0.56
N LYS A 85 7.80 8.13 -1.75
CA LYS A 85 8.68 9.25 -2.14
C LYS A 85 8.51 10.49 -1.24
N TYR A 86 7.42 10.55 -0.48
CA TYR A 86 7.06 11.66 0.39
C TYR A 86 7.23 11.35 1.86
N ASP A 87 7.68 10.14 2.21
CA ASP A 87 8.08 9.82 3.56
C ASP A 87 9.36 10.61 3.90
N ALA A 88 9.47 11.05 5.16
CA ALA A 88 10.73 11.62 5.64
C ALA A 88 11.81 10.53 5.54
N ASP A 89 13.01 10.88 5.08
CA ASP A 89 14.12 9.95 4.89
C ASP A 89 14.31 9.08 6.15
N GLY A 90 13.78 7.86 6.07
CA GLY A 90 13.81 6.88 7.13
C GLY A 90 15.10 6.07 7.05
N GLU A 91 15.80 6.00 8.18
CA GLU A 91 17.03 5.25 8.41
C GLU A 91 17.04 3.86 7.73
N GLY A 92 17.68 3.75 6.55
CA GLY A 92 18.02 2.46 5.93
C GLY A 92 16.84 1.56 5.51
N LYS A 93 15.60 2.06 5.51
CA LYS A 93 14.41 1.29 5.12
C LYS A 93 14.32 1.11 3.60
N LYS A 94 14.12 -0.14 3.17
CA LYS A 94 13.95 -0.56 1.76
C LYS A 94 12.67 -1.38 1.61
N LEU A 95 12.14 -1.44 0.39
CA LEU A 95 11.09 -2.40 0.05
C LEU A 95 11.71 -3.78 -0.19
N VAL A 96 11.01 -4.86 0.14
CA VAL A 96 11.48 -6.23 -0.13
C VAL A 96 11.83 -6.44 -1.61
N GLU A 97 11.14 -5.78 -2.54
CA GLU A 97 11.47 -5.89 -3.96
C GLU A 97 12.79 -5.20 -4.37
N GLU A 98 13.24 -4.23 -3.58
CA GLU A 98 14.54 -3.54 -3.75
C GLU A 98 15.71 -4.39 -3.23
N ILE A 99 15.43 -5.41 -2.40
CA ILE A 99 16.47 -6.31 -1.90
C ILE A 99 16.93 -7.24 -3.04
N PRO A 100 18.24 -7.46 -3.24
CA PRO A 100 18.75 -8.40 -4.23
C PRO A 100 18.33 -9.85 -3.94
N MET A 101 18.26 -10.68 -4.98
CA MET A 101 18.02 -12.12 -4.80
C MET A 101 19.13 -12.74 -3.95
N ASN A 102 18.74 -13.63 -3.04
CA ASN A 102 19.59 -14.30 -2.04
C ASN A 102 20.20 -13.37 -0.97
N ALA A 103 19.97 -12.05 -1.04
CA ALA A 103 20.37 -11.15 0.03
C ALA A 103 19.45 -11.30 1.25
N ILE A 104 19.97 -10.88 2.40
CA ILE A 104 19.31 -10.96 3.69
C ILE A 104 18.72 -9.59 4.03
N PHE A 105 17.59 -9.59 4.71
CA PHE A 105 16.98 -8.40 5.28
C PHE A 105 16.37 -8.73 6.63
N ARG A 106 16.09 -7.69 7.41
CA ARG A 106 15.44 -7.77 8.71
C ARG A 106 14.11 -7.03 8.68
N THR A 107 13.08 -7.64 9.27
CA THR A 107 11.78 -7.00 9.49
C THR A 107 11.80 -6.19 10.80
N GLU A 108 10.83 -5.29 10.98
CA GLU A 108 10.79 -4.40 12.17
C GLU A 108 10.71 -5.17 13.50
N ASP A 109 10.14 -6.38 13.50
CA ASP A 109 10.09 -7.27 14.66
C ASP A 109 11.41 -8.03 14.92
N GLY A 110 12.46 -7.73 14.16
CA GLY A 110 13.80 -8.27 14.32
C GLY A 110 14.07 -9.60 13.61
N ARG A 111 13.06 -10.19 12.97
CA ARG A 111 13.22 -11.47 12.25
C ARG A 111 14.04 -11.28 10.97
N ILE A 112 14.88 -12.27 10.68
CA ILE A 112 15.83 -12.23 9.58
C ILE A 112 15.38 -13.16 8.47
N PHE A 113 15.35 -12.66 7.24
CA PHE A 113 14.91 -13.40 6.07
C PHE A 113 15.90 -13.30 4.93
N GLN A 114 16.01 -14.38 4.17
CA GLN A 114 16.68 -14.39 2.88
C GLN A 114 15.65 -14.23 1.76
N ARG A 115 15.87 -13.26 0.86
CA ARG A 115 14.99 -13.05 -0.29
C ARG A 115 15.22 -14.14 -1.34
N GLY A 116 14.14 -14.77 -1.77
CA GLY A 116 14.10 -15.69 -2.91
C GLY A 116 13.53 -15.04 -4.18
N GLU A 117 12.79 -15.85 -4.93
CA GLU A 117 12.20 -15.46 -6.21
C GLU A 117 10.89 -14.66 -6.07
N ARG A 118 10.58 -13.88 -7.12
CA ARG A 118 9.28 -13.19 -7.23
C ARG A 118 8.25 -14.15 -7.81
N LEU A 119 7.21 -14.43 -7.03
CA LEU A 119 6.07 -15.26 -7.39
C LEU A 119 4.86 -14.39 -7.74
N ARG A 120 4.68 -14.08 -9.03
CA ARG A 120 3.60 -13.20 -9.54
C ARG A 120 3.51 -11.88 -8.75
N LYS A 121 2.69 -11.84 -7.70
CA LYS A 121 2.38 -10.68 -6.83
C LYS A 121 3.08 -10.68 -5.47
N ARG A 122 3.86 -11.71 -5.15
CA ARG A 122 4.52 -11.87 -3.85
C ARG A 122 5.98 -12.24 -4.05
N ILE A 123 6.80 -12.01 -3.03
CA ILE A 123 8.21 -12.40 -3.03
C ILE A 123 8.38 -13.52 -2.01
N ARG A 124 8.88 -14.67 -2.47
CA ARG A 124 9.19 -15.80 -1.59
C ARG A 124 10.42 -15.44 -0.77
N CYS A 125 10.32 -15.50 0.55
CA CYS A 125 11.44 -15.28 1.46
C CYS A 125 11.51 -16.44 2.46
N VAL A 126 12.70 -16.78 2.91
CA VAL A 126 12.92 -17.85 3.89
C VAL A 126 13.43 -17.24 5.18
N GLU A 127 12.78 -17.52 6.30
CA GLU A 127 13.27 -17.11 7.62
C GLU A 127 14.55 -17.88 7.95
N VAL A 128 15.63 -17.17 8.28
CA VAL A 128 16.95 -17.76 8.49
C VAL A 128 16.97 -18.67 9.72
N GLU A 129 16.29 -18.29 10.79
CA GLU A 129 16.28 -19.06 12.04
C GLU A 129 15.52 -20.39 11.92
N THR A 130 14.37 -20.39 11.24
CA THR A 130 13.45 -21.54 11.25
C THR A 130 13.42 -22.31 9.93
N GLY A 131 13.97 -21.75 8.86
CA GLY A 131 13.85 -22.27 7.50
C GLY A 131 12.45 -22.18 6.89
N LYS A 132 11.48 -21.55 7.60
CA LYS A 132 10.11 -21.43 7.12
C LYS A 132 10.00 -20.44 5.96
N VAL A 133 9.11 -20.75 5.02
CA VAL A 133 8.86 -19.93 3.83
C VAL A 133 7.71 -18.96 4.08
N TYR A 134 7.92 -17.70 3.70
CA TYR A 134 6.95 -16.63 3.78
C TYR A 134 6.78 -15.93 2.43
N LEU A 135 5.59 -15.40 2.18
CA LEU A 135 5.27 -14.65 0.97
C LEU A 135 5.06 -13.18 1.32
N PHE A 136 6.05 -12.35 0.99
CA PHE A 136 6.03 -10.92 1.27
C PHE A 136 5.31 -10.15 0.16
N SER A 137 4.64 -9.06 0.54
CA SER A 137 4.26 -8.02 -0.42
C SER A 137 5.53 -7.38 -0.99
N PRO A 138 5.60 -7.08 -2.30
CA PRO A 138 6.76 -6.39 -2.88
C PRO A 138 7.06 -5.05 -2.20
N VAL A 139 6.01 -4.35 -1.74
CA VAL A 139 6.08 -3.04 -1.08
C VAL A 139 6.14 -3.15 0.46
N TYR A 140 6.47 -4.33 1.00
CA TYR A 140 6.70 -4.46 2.43
C TYR A 140 8.03 -3.80 2.81
N GLU A 141 8.04 -2.98 3.87
CA GLU A 141 9.25 -2.29 4.34
C GLU A 141 10.13 -3.20 5.19
N VAL A 142 11.44 -3.15 4.95
CA VAL A 142 12.48 -3.94 5.62
C VAL A 142 13.75 -3.13 5.78
N ILE A 143 14.65 -3.59 6.64
CA ILE A 143 15.99 -3.03 6.84
C ILE A 143 16.98 -3.94 6.10
N SER A 144 17.80 -3.37 5.21
CA SER A 144 18.88 -4.15 4.59
C SER A 144 20.05 -4.29 5.56
N GLU A 145 20.50 -5.53 5.79
CA GLU A 145 21.76 -5.83 6.49
C GLU A 145 22.98 -5.60 5.59
#